data_AF-A0A3L7DT52-F1
#
_entry.id   AF-A0A3L7DT52-F1
#
_cell.length_a   1.000
_cell.length_b   1.000
_cell.length_c   1.000
_cell.angle_alpha   90.00
_cell.angle_beta   90.00
_cell.angle_gamma   90.00
#
_symmetry.space_group_name_H-M   'P 1'
#
loop_
_entity.id
_entity.type
_entity.pdbx_description
1 polymer ?
#
loop_
_entity_poly.entity_id
_entity_poly.type
_entity_poly.pdbx_seq_one_letter_code
_entity_poly.pdbx_strand_id
1 'polypeptide(L)'
;MARSIPLIRSSLLSGFPALVRDLGGRLDEILEDVGFSLEQLEQPTLLIPFDKQVRLLQVAAQSCDREDFALQLAKRQDMAVFGAHVQ
;
A
#
# COMPACT_ATOMS: atom_id res chain seq x y z
N MET A 1 -22.20 18.94 -10.11
CA MET A 1 -21.26 19.08 -8.98
C MET A 1 -20.15 18.07 -9.16
N ALA A 2 -18.89 18.49 -9.32
CA ALA A 2 -17.77 17.55 -9.39
C ALA A 2 -17.52 16.97 -7.99
N ARG A 3 -17.46 15.65 -7.87
CA ARG A 3 -17.04 14.97 -6.63
C ARG A 3 -15.52 15.12 -6.56
N SER A 4 -15.01 15.89 -5.60
CA SER A 4 -13.58 15.91 -5.31
C SER A 4 -13.17 14.54 -4.77
N ILE A 5 -12.24 13.88 -5.45
CA ILE A 5 -11.68 12.60 -5.01
C ILE A 5 -10.53 12.94 -4.04
N PRO A 6 -10.60 12.52 -2.76
CA PRO A 6 -9.53 12.78 -1.82
C PRO A 6 -8.24 12.10 -2.28
N LEU A 7 -7.14 12.83 -2.20
CA LEU A 7 -5.80 12.37 -2.56
C LEU A 7 -4.96 12.18 -1.29
N ILE A 8 -4.09 11.18 -1.34
CA ILE A 8 -3.17 10.85 -0.25
C ILE A 8 -1.78 10.52 -0.81
N ARG A 9 -0.77 10.52 0.07
CA ARG A 9 0.59 10.13 -0.32
C ARG A 9 0.70 8.60 -0.43
N SER A 10 1.29 8.14 -1.52
CA SER A 10 1.72 6.75 -1.73
C SER A 10 2.69 6.24 -0.66
N SER A 11 3.37 7.13 0.09
CA SER A 11 4.18 6.74 1.25
C SER A 11 3.41 5.93 2.31
N LEU A 12 2.07 6.01 2.33
CA LEU A 12 1.20 5.15 3.12
C LEU A 12 1.08 3.71 2.58
N LEU A 13 1.79 3.39 1.50
CA LEU A 13 1.95 2.05 0.94
C LEU A 13 3.41 1.57 1.02
N SER A 14 4.29 2.33 1.68
CA SER A 14 5.67 1.90 1.96
C SER A 14 5.66 0.54 2.66
N GLY A 15 6.45 -0.39 2.15
CA GLY A 15 6.53 -1.78 2.65
C GLY A 15 5.43 -2.71 2.13
N PHE A 16 4.47 -2.22 1.34
CA PHE A 16 3.39 -3.05 0.77
C PHE A 16 3.93 -4.20 -0.09
N PRO A 17 4.83 -3.98 -1.07
CA PRO A 17 5.35 -5.08 -1.90
C PRO A 17 6.07 -6.16 -1.09
N ALA A 18 6.73 -5.77 0.00
CA ALA A 18 7.42 -6.70 0.89
C ALA A 18 6.43 -7.48 1.76
N LEU A 19 5.36 -6.83 2.25
CA LEU A 19 4.33 -7.49 3.07
C LEU A 19 3.53 -8.51 2.26
N VAL A 20 3.14 -8.18 1.02
CA VAL A 20 2.45 -9.13 0.13
C VAL A 20 3.28 -10.40 -0.06
N ARG A 21 4.58 -10.26 -0.37
CA ARG A 21 5.47 -11.40 -0.58
C ARG A 21 5.68 -12.23 0.68
N ASP A 22 5.84 -11.58 1.84
CA ASP A 22 6.01 -12.22 3.14
C ASP A 22 4.78 -13.05 3.55
N LEU A 23 3.58 -12.61 3.16
CA LEU A 23 2.33 -13.34 3.39
C LEU A 23 1.99 -14.34 2.26
N GLY A 24 2.87 -14.53 1.27
CA GLY A 24 2.67 -15.47 0.17
C GLY A 24 1.70 -15.00 -0.92
N GLY A 25 1.29 -13.73 -0.92
CA GLY A 25 0.41 -13.15 -1.93
C GLY A 25 1.11 -12.91 -3.27
N ARG A 26 0.32 -12.81 -4.34
CA ARG A 26 0.82 -12.56 -5.70
C ARG A 26 0.74 -11.07 -6.03
N LEU A 27 1.85 -10.37 -5.82
CA LEU A 27 1.91 -8.91 -5.97
C LEU A 27 1.44 -8.44 -7.35
N ASP A 28 1.94 -9.04 -8.42
CA ASP A 28 1.61 -8.63 -9.79
C ASP A 28 0.11 -8.73 -10.05
N GLU A 29 -0.54 -9.82 -9.65
CA GLU A 29 -2.00 -10.01 -9.79
C GLU A 29 -2.80 -8.97 -9.01
N ILE A 30 -2.36 -8.62 -7.79
CA ILE A 30 -3.01 -7.59 -6.97
C ILE A 30 -2.88 -6.21 -7.62
N LEU A 31 -1.71 -5.88 -8.16
CA LEU A 31 -1.46 -4.59 -8.81
C LEU A 31 -2.24 -4.46 -10.12
N GLU A 32 -2.30 -5.54 -10.91
CA GLU A 32 -3.11 -5.61 -12.12
C GLU A 32 -4.61 -5.42 -11.84
N ASP A 33 -5.18 -6.04 -10.79
CA ASP A 33 -6.61 -5.88 -10.44
C ASP A 33 -6.98 -4.43 -10.12
N VAL A 34 -6.09 -3.69 -9.45
CA VAL A 34 -6.36 -2.32 -8.98
C VAL A 34 -5.84 -1.25 -9.96
N GLY A 35 -5.11 -1.66 -10.98
CA GLY A 35 -4.50 -0.76 -11.96
C GLY A 35 -3.45 0.15 -11.32
N PHE A 36 -2.60 -0.45 -10.47
CA PHE A 36 -1.37 0.16 -9.96
C PHE A 36 -0.16 -0.44 -10.67
N SER A 37 0.91 0.33 -10.75
CA SER A 37 2.24 -0.16 -11.09
C SER A 37 3.13 -0.17 -9.84
N LEU A 38 4.14 -1.03 -9.82
CA LEU A 38 5.10 -1.08 -8.73
C LEU A 38 5.81 0.28 -8.55
N GLU A 39 6.16 0.93 -9.65
CA GLU A 39 6.80 2.25 -9.65
C GLU A 39 5.96 3.28 -8.89
N GLN A 40 4.63 3.30 -9.06
CA GLN A 40 3.76 4.23 -8.33
C GLN A 40 3.81 4.02 -6.80
N LEU A 41 4.01 2.79 -6.33
CA LEU A 41 4.14 2.48 -4.91
C LEU A 41 5.51 2.89 -4.34
N GLU A 42 6.55 2.86 -5.17
CA GLU A 42 7.92 3.20 -4.79
C GLU A 42 8.23 4.70 -4.84
N GLN A 43 7.30 5.51 -5.33
CA GLN A 43 7.42 6.98 -5.42
C GLN A 43 6.71 7.67 -4.25
N PRO A 44 7.34 7.90 -3.09
CA PRO A 44 6.67 8.26 -1.82
C PRO A 44 5.93 9.61 -1.83
N THR A 45 6.26 10.50 -2.76
CA THR A 45 5.60 11.81 -2.91
C THR A 45 4.43 11.79 -3.90
N LEU A 46 4.18 10.66 -4.56
CA LEU A 46 3.07 10.52 -5.49
C LEU A 46 1.73 10.65 -4.76
N LEU A 47 0.83 11.46 -5.31
CA LEU A 47 -0.53 11.54 -4.84
C LEU A 47 -1.40 10.50 -5.57
N ILE A 48 -2.08 9.67 -4.79
CA ILE A 48 -2.98 8.62 -5.31
C ILE A 48 -4.40 8.85 -4.79
N PRO A 49 -5.44 8.43 -5.54
CA PRO A 49 -6.81 8.42 -5.05
C PRO A 49 -6.94 7.57 -3.79
N PHE A 50 -7.60 8.11 -2.77
CA PHE A 50 -7.83 7.39 -1.52
C PHE A 50 -8.63 6.10 -1.73
N ASP A 51 -9.65 6.13 -2.61
CA ASP A 51 -10.45 4.94 -2.93
C ASP A 51 -9.60 3.82 -3.55
N LYS A 52 -8.63 4.18 -4.40
CA LYS A 52 -7.68 3.22 -4.97
C LYS A 52 -6.79 2.61 -3.89
N GLN A 53 -6.33 3.39 -2.92
CA GLN A 53 -5.56 2.85 -1.80
C GLN A 53 -6.40 1.86 -0.97
N VAL A 54 -7.65 2.21 -0.64
CA VAL A 54 -8.55 1.32 0.10
C VAL A 54 -8.78 0.02 -0.67
N ARG A 55 -9.05 0.11 -1.99
CA ARG A 55 -9.23 -1.06 -2.86
C ARG A 55 -7.98 -1.94 -2.87
N LEU A 56 -6.79 -1.35 -2.98
CA LEU A 56 -5.52 -2.08 -2.93
C LEU A 56 -5.36 -2.88 -1.64
N LEU A 57 -5.65 -2.26 -0.49
CA LEU A 57 -5.56 -2.92 0.81
C LEU A 57 -6.58 -4.06 0.95
N GLN A 58 -7.79 -3.88 0.42
CA GLN A 58 -8.83 -4.91 0.44
C GLN A 58 -8.48 -6.12 -0.42
N VAL A 59 -8.01 -5.89 -1.65
CA VAL A 59 -7.58 -6.97 -2.56
C VAL A 59 -6.37 -7.71 -1.98
N ALA A 60 -5.42 -6.98 -1.38
CA ALA A 60 -4.28 -7.60 -0.73
C ALA A 60 -4.69 -8.46 0.48
N ALA A 61 -5.60 -7.97 1.32
CA ALA A 61 -6.13 -8.74 2.45
C ALA A 61 -6.78 -10.05 2.01
N GLN A 62 -7.58 -10.01 0.93
CA GLN A 62 -8.20 -11.21 0.35
C GLN A 62 -7.16 -12.15 -0.28
N SER A 63 -6.26 -11.62 -1.11
CA SER A 63 -5.24 -12.43 -1.79
C SER A 63 -4.24 -13.07 -0.84
N CYS A 64 -3.98 -12.45 0.31
CA CYS A 64 -3.06 -12.97 1.33
C CYS A 64 -3.77 -13.77 2.42
N ASP A 65 -5.10 -13.93 2.38
CA ASP A 65 -5.91 -14.54 3.46
C ASP A 65 -5.68 -13.88 4.84
N ARG A 66 -5.57 -12.54 4.87
CA ARG A 66 -5.22 -11.77 6.07
C ARG A 66 -6.05 -10.50 6.20
N GLU A 67 -7.12 -10.57 6.99
CA GLU A 67 -8.00 -9.42 7.28
C GLU A 67 -7.28 -8.25 7.96
N ASP A 68 -6.24 -8.53 8.74
CA ASP A 68 -5.42 -7.55 9.45
C ASP A 68 -4.26 -6.97 8.60
N PHE A 69 -4.26 -7.20 7.27
CA PHE A 69 -3.19 -6.77 6.36
C PHE A 69 -2.84 -5.27 6.50
N ALA A 70 -3.85 -4.40 6.51
CA ALA A 70 -3.63 -2.95 6.62
C ALA A 70 -2.97 -2.56 7.96
N LEU A 71 -3.32 -3.26 9.05
CA LEU A 71 -2.71 -3.06 10.36
C LEU A 71 -1.25 -3.54 10.38
N GLN A 72 -0.96 -4.69 9.74
CA GLN A 72 0.41 -5.17 9.59
C GLN A 72 1.27 -4.22 8.76
N LEU A 73 0.70 -3.62 7.71
CA LEU A 73 1.39 -2.61 6.91
C LEU A 73 1.70 -1.36 7.73
N ALA A 74 0.72 -0.85 8.49
CA ALA A 74 0.91 0.31 9.36
C ALA A 74 2.04 0.09 10.39
N LYS A 75 2.12 -1.11 10.99
CA LYS A 75 3.22 -1.49 11.91
C LYS A 75 4.60 -1.43 11.24
N ARG A 76 4.70 -1.74 9.94
CA ARG A 76 5.97 -1.65 9.19
C ARG A 76 6.35 -0.22 8.86
N GLN A 77 5.36 0.65 8.64
CA GLN A 77 5.58 2.07 8.36
C GLN A 77 6.09 2.81 9.60
N ASP A 78 5.56 2.49 10.78
CA ASP A 78 6.03 3.04 12.05
C ASP A 78 7.52 2.71 12.29
N MET A 79 7.92 1.46 12.05
CA MET A 79 9.32 1.03 12.14
C MET A 79 10.25 1.77 11.15
N ALA A 80 9.76 2.08 9.94
CA ALA A 80 10.54 2.85 8.96
C ALA A 80 10.79 4.30 9.40
N VAL A 81 9.89 4.90 10.19
CA VAL A 81 10.03 6.26 10.72
C VAL A 81 11.13 6.33 11.79
N PHE A 82 11.32 5.27 12.59
CA PHE A 82 12.36 5.22 13.62
C PHE A 82 13.76 4.81 13.12
N GLY A 83 13.87 4.31 11.89
CA GLY A 83 15.16 3.96 11.27
C GLY A 83 15.92 5.15 10.66
N ALA A 84 15.25 6.27 10.39
CA ALA A 84 15.81 7.40 9.64
C ALA A 84 16.46 8.50 10.50
N HIS A 85 16.57 8.31 11.82
CA HIS A 85 17.16 9.29 12.76
C HIS A 85 18.46 8.82 13.43
N VAL A 86 19.15 7.83 12.87
CA VAL A 86 20.53 7.51 13.26
C VAL A 86 21.40 7.47 12.02
N GLN A 87 21.95 8.64 11.66
CA GLN A 87 23.25 8.82 11.00
C GLN A 87 23.65 10.29 11.02
#